data_AF-D3AMF5-F1
#
_entry.id   AF-D3AMF5-F1
#
_cell.length_a   1.000
_cell.length_b   1.000
_cell.length_c   1.000
_cell.angle_alpha   90.00
_cell.angle_beta   90.00
_cell.angle_gamma   90.00
#
_symmetry.space_group_name_H-M   'P 1'
#
loop_
_entity.id
_entity.type
_entity.pdbx_description
1 polymer ?
#
loop_
_entity_poly.entity_id
_entity_poly.type
_entity_poly.pdbx_seq_one_letter_code
_entity_poly.pdbx_strand_id
1 'polypeptide(L)'
;MFVCEKPSRWHCRVYGFCSFGDRGFLFFERSWFYGCGLVVQITGRIQNKWKVDKEVSMKVSVILGHPYEGSFNAAIAKTVVEALRENGHQVMFHDLYQENFNPVIPKEELVSDQTKDSLVALHQQEIREADGIIIVHPNWWGQPPAILKGWVDRVLRENIAYTFPKGDNGGGLPIGLLNAKAGLVFNTSNTPERREVETFGDPLNRLWKDCIFDFCGVSVFDRIMFRVVAYSSCTEREEWLNQARSMVNHYFP
;
A
#
# COMPACT_ATOMS: atom_id res chain seq x y z
N MET A 1 23.92 20.34 -7.06
CA MET A 1 24.07 21.81 -6.98
C MET A 1 22.94 22.41 -7.80
N PHE A 2 21.91 22.96 -7.13
CA PHE A 2 21.06 24.10 -7.51
C PHE A 2 19.99 24.21 -6.41
N VAL A 3 20.08 25.30 -5.65
CA VAL A 3 19.22 25.67 -4.51
C VAL A 3 18.04 26.46 -5.08
N CYS A 4 16.81 26.15 -4.66
CA CYS A 4 15.62 26.90 -5.07
C CYS A 4 15.18 27.80 -3.91
N GLU A 5 15.47 29.11 -4.03
CA GLU A 5 14.99 30.16 -3.14
C GLU A 5 13.56 30.58 -3.49
N LYS A 6 12.73 30.86 -2.47
CA LYS A 6 11.37 31.44 -2.59
C LYS A 6 11.40 32.91 -2.99
N PRO A 7 10.33 33.40 -3.64
CA PRO A 7 9.61 34.59 -3.15
C PRO A 7 8.07 34.43 -3.25
N SER A 8 7.27 34.57 -2.18
CA SER A 8 6.66 35.79 -1.58
C SER A 8 5.54 36.47 -2.40
N ARG A 9 4.30 36.34 -1.87
CA ARG A 9 3.10 37.23 -1.89
C ARG A 9 2.71 37.98 -3.18
N TRP A 10 1.49 37.70 -3.66
CA TRP A 10 0.60 38.70 -4.28
C TRP A 10 -0.88 38.47 -3.89
N HIS A 11 -1.52 39.51 -3.36
CA HIS A 11 -2.98 39.71 -3.26
C HIS A 11 -3.49 40.28 -4.60
N CYS A 12 -4.70 39.90 -5.06
CA CYS A 12 -5.81 40.85 -5.28
C CYS A 12 -7.08 40.23 -5.91
N ARG A 13 -8.19 40.52 -5.21
CA ARG A 13 -9.52 41.00 -5.67
C ARG A 13 -10.46 40.14 -6.56
N VAL A 14 -11.54 39.79 -5.87
CA VAL A 14 -12.94 39.60 -6.26
C VAL A 14 -13.43 40.52 -7.38
N TYR A 15 -14.20 39.95 -8.32
CA TYR A 15 -15.27 40.63 -9.04
C TYR A 15 -16.55 39.79 -8.96
N GLY A 16 -17.61 40.37 -8.41
CA GLY A 16 -18.97 39.86 -8.51
C GLY A 16 -19.71 40.58 -9.64
N PHE A 17 -20.67 39.89 -10.26
CA PHE A 17 -21.75 40.51 -11.01
C PHE A 17 -23.05 39.72 -10.75
N CYS A 18 -24.11 40.47 -10.45
CA CYS A 18 -25.47 40.02 -10.21
C CYS A 18 -26.32 40.45 -11.42
N SER A 19 -27.23 39.60 -11.91
CA SER A 19 -28.34 40.03 -12.76
C SER A 19 -29.51 39.05 -12.67
N PHE A 20 -30.70 39.59 -12.45
CA PHE A 20 -32.02 38.97 -12.37
C PHE A 20 -32.58 38.56 -13.73
N GLY A 21 -33.58 37.66 -13.76
CA GLY A 21 -34.47 37.47 -14.92
C GLY A 21 -35.39 36.25 -14.83
N ASP A 22 -36.68 36.50 -14.61
CA ASP A 22 -37.80 35.58 -14.41
C ASP A 22 -38.41 34.93 -15.69
N ARG A 23 -39.13 33.81 -15.46
CA ARG A 23 -40.27 33.20 -16.22
C ARG A 23 -40.03 32.21 -17.39
N GLY A 24 -40.61 31.01 -17.23
CA GLY A 24 -41.02 30.09 -18.30
C GLY A 24 -41.69 28.80 -17.77
N PHE A 25 -42.99 28.63 -18.05
CA PHE A 25 -43.90 27.54 -17.62
C PHE A 25 -43.66 26.18 -18.31
N LEU A 26 -44.15 25.07 -17.71
CA LEU A 26 -45.08 24.08 -18.33
C LEU A 26 -45.44 22.89 -17.40
N PHE A 27 -46.74 22.82 -17.05
CA PHE A 27 -47.67 21.67 -16.85
C PHE A 27 -47.21 20.27 -16.36
N PHE A 28 -47.90 19.69 -15.36
CA PHE A 28 -49.05 18.77 -15.57
C PHE A 28 -49.81 18.40 -14.26
N GLU A 29 -51.15 18.44 -14.39
CA GLU A 29 -52.30 17.76 -13.74
C GLU A 29 -52.37 17.32 -12.25
N ARG A 30 -53.50 17.73 -11.63
CA ARG A 30 -54.19 17.12 -10.49
C ARG A 30 -55.24 16.12 -10.99
N SER A 31 -55.49 15.03 -10.24
CA SER A 31 -56.84 14.64 -9.77
C SER A 31 -56.79 13.45 -8.79
N TRP A 32 -57.82 13.40 -7.93
CA TRP A 32 -57.91 12.71 -6.64
C TRP A 32 -58.87 11.51 -6.63
N PHE A 33 -58.82 10.75 -5.51
CA PHE A 33 -59.86 9.92 -4.85
C PHE A 33 -59.95 8.42 -5.25
N TYR A 34 -60.26 7.42 -4.40
CA TYR A 34 -60.69 7.26 -2.99
C TYR A 34 -60.33 5.81 -2.54
N GLY A 35 -60.16 5.54 -1.23
CA GLY A 35 -60.62 4.26 -0.65
C GLY A 35 -59.69 3.49 0.30
N CYS A 36 -59.98 3.64 1.60
CA CYS A 36 -59.88 2.64 2.70
C CYS A 36 -58.60 1.80 2.92
N GLY A 37 -58.01 1.97 4.11
CA GLY A 37 -57.38 0.84 4.82
C GLY A 37 -56.22 1.17 5.75
N LEU A 38 -56.52 1.28 7.05
CA LEU A 38 -55.62 1.12 8.21
C LEU A 38 -54.41 2.07 8.36
N VAL A 39 -54.60 3.10 9.18
CA VAL A 39 -53.53 3.80 9.90
C VAL A 39 -53.09 2.91 11.06
N VAL A 40 -51.91 2.27 10.94
CA VAL A 40 -51.19 1.71 12.10
C VAL A 40 -50.09 2.69 12.47
N GLN A 41 -50.33 3.42 13.55
CA GLN A 41 -49.39 4.37 14.13
C GLN A 41 -48.33 3.56 14.91
N ILE A 42 -47.26 3.16 14.24
CA ILE A 42 -46.09 2.57 14.92
C ILE A 42 -45.27 3.74 15.47
N THR A 43 -45.55 4.14 16.71
CA THR A 43 -44.66 4.99 17.53
C THR A 43 -43.47 4.16 18.01
N GLY A 44 -42.67 3.69 17.06
CA GLY A 44 -41.39 3.02 17.30
C GLY A 44 -40.26 3.98 17.00
N ARG A 45 -39.76 4.68 18.02
CA ARG A 45 -38.50 5.42 17.96
C ARG A 45 -37.39 4.39 17.82
N ILE A 46 -37.09 3.95 16.59
CA ILE A 46 -35.91 3.13 16.32
C ILE A 46 -34.71 4.06 16.49
N GLN A 47 -34.22 4.15 17.71
CA GLN A 47 -32.84 4.52 17.96
C GLN A 47 -32.01 3.41 17.31
N ASN A 48 -31.58 3.63 16.07
CA ASN A 48 -30.49 2.86 15.49
C ASN A 48 -29.27 3.09 16.39
N LYS A 49 -29.10 2.18 17.34
CA LYS A 49 -27.89 2.02 18.12
C LYS A 49 -26.79 1.67 17.14
N TRP A 50 -26.00 2.69 16.82
CA TRP A 50 -24.65 2.57 16.32
C TRP A 50 -23.92 1.40 17.00
N LYS A 51 -23.65 0.35 16.23
CA LYS A 51 -22.36 -0.32 16.30
C LYS A 51 -21.62 0.15 15.05
N VAL A 52 -20.88 1.25 15.20
CA VAL A 52 -19.70 1.44 14.36
C VAL A 52 -18.82 0.26 14.75
N ASP A 53 -18.60 -0.67 13.82
CA ASP A 53 -17.63 -1.72 14.03
C ASP A 53 -16.33 -1.04 14.46
N LYS A 54 -15.85 -1.42 15.63
CA LYS A 54 -14.67 -0.84 16.25
C LYS A 54 -13.54 -1.03 15.23
N GLU A 55 -13.11 0.05 14.58
CA GLU A 55 -12.04 0.08 13.59
C GLU A 55 -10.84 -0.65 14.21
N VAL A 56 -10.56 -1.85 13.70
CA VAL A 56 -9.52 -2.70 14.28
C VAL A 56 -8.20 -2.11 13.83
N SER A 57 -7.52 -1.40 14.73
CA SER A 57 -6.14 -0.93 14.52
C SER A 57 -5.27 -2.10 14.07
N MET A 58 -4.88 -2.10 12.80
CA MET A 58 -4.02 -3.11 12.19
C MET A 58 -2.53 -2.82 12.44
N LYS A 59 -1.70 -3.86 12.44
CA LYS A 59 -0.24 -3.74 12.36
C LYS A 59 0.21 -3.87 10.91
N VAL A 60 0.81 -2.83 10.35
CA VAL A 60 1.27 -2.85 8.95
C VAL A 60 2.79 -2.72 8.90
N SER A 61 3.45 -3.69 8.26
CA SER A 61 4.88 -3.66 8.00
C SER A 61 5.14 -2.90 6.71
N VAL A 62 5.99 -1.87 6.77
CA VAL A 62 6.35 -1.02 5.61
C VAL A 62 7.86 -1.06 5.42
N ILE A 63 8.31 -1.65 4.32
CA ILE A 63 9.74 -1.85 4.03
C ILE A 63 10.18 -0.96 2.87
N LEU A 64 11.16 -0.08 3.12
CA LEU A 64 11.78 0.78 2.12
C LEU A 64 13.16 0.24 1.73
N GLY A 65 13.36 0.00 0.43
CA GLY A 65 14.64 -0.40 -0.14
C GLY A 65 15.23 0.67 -1.06
N HIS A 66 15.64 1.84 -0.54
CA HIS A 66 16.29 2.87 -1.36
C HIS A 66 17.43 3.60 -0.62
N PRO A 67 18.63 3.76 -1.21
CA PRO A 67 19.79 4.31 -0.48
C PRO A 67 19.76 5.83 -0.28
N TYR A 68 19.02 6.54 -1.13
CA TYR A 68 18.95 8.01 -1.11
C TYR A 68 17.66 8.50 -0.46
N GLU A 69 17.80 9.24 0.64
CA GLU A 69 16.68 9.82 1.42
C GLU A 69 15.84 10.81 0.61
N GLY A 70 16.46 11.55 -0.33
CA GLY A 70 15.75 12.49 -1.21
C GLY A 70 15.08 11.83 -2.42
N SER A 71 14.98 10.51 -2.46
CA SER A 71 14.40 9.78 -3.58
C SER A 71 12.88 9.84 -3.62
N PHE A 72 12.31 9.56 -4.79
CA PHE A 72 10.86 9.45 -4.92
C PHE A 72 10.30 8.22 -4.16
N ASN A 73 11.08 7.14 -4.03
CA ASN A 73 10.69 5.98 -3.19
C ASN A 73 10.60 6.35 -1.71
N ALA A 74 11.52 7.17 -1.19
CA ALA A 74 11.43 7.68 0.17
C ALA A 74 10.18 8.57 0.37
N ALA A 75 9.83 9.40 -0.62
CA ALA A 75 8.60 10.19 -0.59
C ALA A 75 7.32 9.32 -0.61
N ILE A 76 7.30 8.24 -1.40
CA ILE A 76 6.21 7.26 -1.41
C ILE A 76 6.10 6.58 -0.04
N ALA A 77 7.20 6.06 0.50
CA ALA A 77 7.21 5.39 1.79
C ALA A 77 6.71 6.30 2.91
N LYS A 78 7.17 7.56 2.94
CA LYS A 78 6.67 8.58 3.88
C LYS A 78 5.16 8.78 3.74
N THR A 79 4.66 8.93 2.51
CA THR A 79 3.22 9.14 2.24
C THR A 79 2.39 7.95 2.71
N VAL A 80 2.87 6.73 2.46
CA VAL A 80 2.24 5.48 2.91
C VAL A 80 2.19 5.41 4.43
N VAL A 81 3.30 5.67 5.11
CA VAL A 81 3.39 5.65 6.59
C VAL A 81 2.46 6.71 7.20
N GLU A 82 2.41 7.90 6.62
CA GLU A 82 1.52 8.98 7.06
C GLU A 82 0.05 8.57 6.90
N ALA A 83 -0.34 8.05 5.73
CA ALA A 83 -1.70 7.59 5.48
C ALA A 83 -2.15 6.48 6.47
N LEU A 84 -1.30 5.47 6.68
CA LEU A 84 -1.59 4.40 7.65
C LEU A 84 -1.78 4.91 9.07
N ARG A 85 -0.94 5.87 9.51
CA ARG A 85 -1.05 6.48 10.85
C ARG A 85 -2.29 7.35 10.99
N GLU A 86 -2.64 8.09 9.94
CA GLU A 86 -3.87 8.89 9.89
C GLU A 86 -5.13 8.01 9.97
N ASN A 87 -5.08 6.80 9.40
CA ASN A 87 -6.15 5.78 9.51
C ASN A 87 -6.09 4.99 10.84
N GLY A 88 -5.27 5.43 11.81
CA GLY A 88 -5.22 4.85 13.15
C GLY A 88 -4.53 3.49 13.25
N HIS A 89 -3.75 3.08 12.25
CA HIS A 89 -3.01 1.82 12.27
C HIS A 89 -1.62 1.96 12.91
N GLN A 90 -1.09 0.86 13.42
CA GLN A 90 0.29 0.76 13.88
C GLN A 90 1.21 0.44 12.71
N VAL A 91 2.30 1.19 12.59
CA VAL A 91 3.23 1.06 11.47
C VAL A 91 4.60 0.60 11.95
N MET A 92 5.01 -0.58 11.49
CA MET A 92 6.34 -1.16 11.64
C MET A 92 7.15 -0.78 10.41
N PHE A 93 7.79 0.41 10.46
CA PHE A 93 8.51 0.98 9.32
C PHE A 93 10.00 0.66 9.39
N HIS A 94 10.53 0.14 8.30
CA HIS A 94 11.94 -0.21 8.14
C HIS A 94 12.52 0.44 6.88
N ASP A 95 13.56 1.26 7.07
CA ASP A 95 14.43 1.71 5.98
C ASP A 95 15.70 0.86 6.01
N LEU A 96 15.77 -0.11 5.09
CA LEU A 96 16.83 -1.12 5.10
C LEU A 96 18.23 -0.51 4.97
N TYR A 97 18.36 0.63 4.27
CA TYR A 97 19.66 1.29 4.12
C TYR A 97 20.05 2.07 5.38
N GLN A 98 19.11 2.78 6.00
CA GLN A 98 19.37 3.45 7.28
C GLN A 98 19.68 2.47 8.42
N GLU A 99 19.04 1.30 8.39
CA GLU A 99 19.28 0.21 9.35
C GLU A 99 20.58 -0.53 9.10
N ASN A 100 21.26 -0.28 7.97
CA ASN A 100 22.43 -1.04 7.53
C ASN A 100 22.14 -2.56 7.46
N PHE A 101 20.94 -2.93 6.99
CA PHE A 101 20.52 -4.32 6.90
C PHE A 101 21.52 -5.12 6.07
N ASN A 102 22.08 -6.19 6.64
CA ASN A 102 23.00 -7.06 5.90
C ASN A 102 22.21 -8.02 4.99
N PRO A 103 22.31 -7.91 3.66
CA PRO A 103 21.53 -8.76 2.77
C PRO A 103 22.14 -10.15 2.55
N VAL A 104 23.38 -10.38 2.99
CA VAL A 104 24.07 -11.63 2.74
C VAL A 104 23.66 -12.66 3.79
N ILE A 105 23.10 -13.78 3.35
CA ILE A 105 22.80 -14.91 4.22
C ILE A 105 24.11 -15.55 4.74
N PRO A 106 24.38 -15.55 6.06
CA PRO A 106 25.54 -16.23 6.61
C PRO A 106 25.33 -17.76 6.59
N LYS A 107 26.43 -18.52 6.56
CA LYS A 107 26.36 -20.00 6.49
C LYS A 107 25.55 -20.58 7.65
N GLU A 108 25.60 -19.92 8.81
CA GLU A 108 24.94 -20.36 10.04
C GLU A 108 23.42 -20.30 9.89
N GLU A 109 22.90 -19.35 9.11
CA GLU A 109 21.47 -19.23 8.79
C GLU A 109 21.05 -20.16 7.64
N LEU A 110 21.97 -20.75 6.88
CA LEU A 110 21.60 -21.71 5.83
C LEU A 110 21.20 -23.07 6.41
N VAL A 111 21.77 -23.43 7.55
CA VAL A 111 21.58 -24.74 8.21
C VAL A 111 20.68 -24.67 9.45
N SER A 112 20.13 -23.49 9.74
CA SER A 112 19.30 -23.19 10.91
C SER A 112 18.22 -22.20 10.53
N ASP A 113 17.00 -22.41 11.03
CA ASP A 113 15.90 -21.45 10.90
C ASP A 113 16.04 -20.27 11.88
N GLN A 114 16.95 -20.38 12.86
CA GLN A 114 17.23 -19.31 13.81
C GLN A 114 18.37 -18.43 13.33
N THR A 115 18.15 -17.12 13.35
CA THR A 115 19.18 -16.10 13.17
C THR A 115 19.77 -15.66 14.51
N LYS A 116 21.07 -15.30 14.51
CA LYS A 116 21.73 -14.60 15.64
C LYS A 116 21.75 -13.08 15.46
N ASP A 117 21.31 -12.61 14.29
CA ASP A 117 21.20 -11.20 13.96
C ASP A 117 19.90 -10.66 14.57
N SER A 118 20.03 -9.85 15.62
CA SER A 118 18.88 -9.32 16.34
C SER A 118 17.99 -8.44 15.48
N LEU A 119 18.55 -7.78 14.45
CA LEU A 119 17.75 -7.00 13.50
C LEU A 119 16.92 -7.95 12.65
N VAL A 120 17.51 -8.99 12.07
CA VAL A 120 16.72 -9.99 11.31
C VAL A 120 15.65 -10.66 12.18
N ALA A 121 15.98 -11.00 13.43
CA ALA A 121 15.02 -11.58 14.37
C ALA A 121 13.82 -10.65 14.63
N LEU A 122 14.06 -9.34 14.74
CA LEU A 122 13.01 -8.33 14.87
C LEU A 122 12.10 -8.32 13.64
N HIS A 123 12.66 -8.23 12.42
CA HIS A 123 11.84 -8.23 11.19
C HIS A 123 11.06 -9.55 11.02
N GLN A 124 11.66 -10.70 11.39
CA GLN A 124 10.98 -12.01 11.38
C GLN A 124 9.83 -12.09 12.40
N GLN A 125 9.95 -11.41 13.54
CA GLN A 125 8.85 -11.30 14.49
C GLN A 125 7.75 -10.39 13.94
N GLU A 126 8.11 -9.18 13.51
CA GLU A 126 7.14 -8.18 13.06
C GLU A 126 6.38 -8.61 11.81
N ILE A 127 7.03 -9.28 10.86
CA ILE A 127 6.35 -9.76 9.64
C ILE A 127 5.31 -10.85 9.94
N ARG A 128 5.53 -11.69 10.97
CA ARG A 128 4.55 -12.70 11.42
C ARG A 128 3.34 -12.05 12.08
N GLU A 129 3.56 -10.95 12.79
CA GLU A 129 2.50 -10.23 13.50
C GLU A 129 1.75 -9.22 12.60
N ALA A 130 2.23 -8.97 11.39
CA ALA A 130 1.66 -8.00 10.48
C ALA A 130 0.31 -8.45 9.90
N ASP A 131 -0.68 -7.58 9.98
CA ASP A 131 -1.98 -7.68 9.29
C ASP A 131 -1.90 -7.19 7.83
N GLY A 132 -0.85 -6.46 7.47
CA GLY A 132 -0.59 -5.96 6.13
C GLY A 132 0.90 -5.75 5.86
N ILE A 133 1.33 -5.94 4.61
CA ILE A 133 2.73 -5.79 4.21
C ILE A 133 2.80 -4.84 3.03
N ILE A 134 3.63 -3.81 3.12
CA ILE A 134 3.86 -2.85 2.05
C ILE A 134 5.35 -2.76 1.74
N ILE A 135 5.71 -2.94 0.48
CA ILE A 135 7.10 -2.85 0.01
C ILE A 135 7.25 -1.65 -0.93
N VAL A 136 8.27 -0.82 -0.70
CA VAL A 136 8.58 0.35 -1.53
C VAL A 136 10.01 0.27 -2.05
N HIS A 137 10.17 0.14 -3.37
CA HIS A 137 11.50 0.03 -3.97
C HIS A 137 11.56 0.37 -5.47
N PRO A 138 12.71 0.82 -6.01
CA PRO A 138 12.88 0.99 -7.44
C PRO A 138 13.00 -0.37 -8.15
N ASN A 139 12.63 -0.42 -9.43
CA ASN A 139 12.92 -1.54 -10.32
C ASN A 139 14.37 -1.43 -10.82
N TRP A 140 15.26 -2.31 -10.35
CA TRP A 140 16.64 -2.42 -10.81
C TRP A 140 16.84 -3.78 -11.48
N TRP A 141 17.07 -3.78 -12.79
CA TRP A 141 17.25 -5.01 -13.58
C TRP A 141 16.05 -5.97 -13.56
N GLY A 142 14.82 -5.45 -13.49
CA GLY A 142 13.61 -6.26 -13.40
C GLY A 142 13.42 -6.91 -12.02
N GLN A 143 14.11 -6.41 -10.99
CA GLN A 143 14.20 -7.00 -9.66
C GLN A 143 14.22 -5.92 -8.55
N PRO A 144 13.99 -6.31 -7.29
CA PRO A 144 14.26 -5.45 -6.14
C PRO A 144 15.75 -5.16 -5.99
N PRO A 145 16.14 -4.05 -5.35
CA PRO A 145 17.53 -3.82 -4.95
C PRO A 145 18.08 -4.97 -4.12
N ALA A 146 19.38 -5.25 -4.24
CA ALA A 146 20.04 -6.36 -3.55
C ALA A 146 19.78 -6.36 -2.03
N ILE A 147 19.71 -5.18 -1.39
CA ILE A 147 19.42 -5.10 0.04
C ILE A 147 18.03 -5.66 0.40
N LEU A 148 17.03 -5.37 -0.44
CA LEU A 148 15.65 -5.80 -0.25
C LEU A 148 15.47 -7.26 -0.67
N LYS A 149 16.18 -7.71 -1.72
CA LYS A 149 16.21 -9.13 -2.07
C LYS A 149 16.84 -9.97 -0.96
N GLY A 150 17.92 -9.50 -0.35
CA GLY A 150 18.52 -10.14 0.83
C GLY A 150 17.62 -10.09 2.06
N TRP A 151 16.82 -9.03 2.23
CA TRP A 151 15.77 -8.99 3.25
C TRP A 151 14.74 -10.09 3.03
N VAL A 152 14.25 -10.28 1.80
CA VAL A 152 13.37 -11.42 1.47
C VAL A 152 14.04 -12.75 1.84
N ASP A 153 15.31 -12.94 1.46
CA ASP A 153 16.05 -14.18 1.69
C ASP A 153 16.29 -14.51 3.16
N ARG A 154 16.46 -13.49 4.02
CA ARG A 154 16.77 -13.68 5.45
C ARG A 154 15.54 -13.60 6.36
N VAL A 155 14.48 -12.91 5.94
CA VAL A 155 13.28 -12.70 6.76
C VAL A 155 12.15 -13.65 6.40
N LEU A 156 11.91 -13.92 5.12
CA LEU A 156 10.83 -14.82 4.68
C LEU A 156 11.32 -16.27 4.64
N ARG A 157 11.62 -16.82 5.82
CA ARG A 157 12.18 -18.17 6.01
C ARG A 157 11.11 -19.21 6.33
N GLU A 158 11.48 -20.47 6.19
CA GLU A 158 10.69 -21.59 6.70
C GLU A 158 10.43 -21.41 8.21
N ASN A 159 9.24 -21.80 8.67
CA ASN A 159 8.72 -21.62 10.03
C ASN A 159 8.52 -20.15 10.46
N ILE A 160 8.86 -19.18 9.59
CA ILE A 160 8.55 -17.76 9.75
C ILE A 160 7.42 -17.33 8.81
N ALA A 161 7.63 -17.46 7.50
CA ALA A 161 6.69 -16.99 6.47
C ALA A 161 5.96 -18.13 5.74
N TYR A 162 6.55 -19.32 5.73
CA TYR A 162 5.95 -20.52 5.13
C TYR A 162 6.45 -21.79 5.83
N THR A 163 5.82 -22.92 5.56
CA THR A 163 6.29 -24.26 5.93
C THR A 163 5.85 -25.27 4.86
N PHE A 164 6.13 -26.55 5.06
CA PHE A 164 5.69 -27.63 4.17
C PHE A 164 4.84 -28.66 4.91
N PRO A 165 4.00 -29.42 4.21
CA PRO A 165 3.27 -30.54 4.81
C PRO A 165 4.21 -31.51 5.55
N LYS A 166 3.72 -32.08 6.66
CA LYS A 166 4.50 -33.02 7.46
C LYS A 166 4.99 -34.20 6.60
N GLY A 167 6.30 -34.41 6.55
CA GLY A 167 6.93 -35.48 5.77
C GLY A 167 7.41 -35.05 4.38
N ASP A 168 7.13 -33.80 3.98
CA ASP A 168 7.75 -33.17 2.82
C ASP A 168 9.17 -32.69 3.16
N ASN A 169 10.09 -32.76 2.19
CA ASN A 169 11.48 -32.32 2.32
C ASN A 169 11.74 -30.95 1.68
N GLY A 170 10.68 -30.15 1.49
CA GLY A 170 10.72 -28.84 0.86
C GLY A 170 10.57 -28.86 -0.66
N GLY A 171 10.21 -30.02 -1.23
CA GLY A 171 9.99 -30.18 -2.66
C GLY A 171 8.54 -29.97 -3.10
N GLY A 172 7.60 -30.04 -2.17
CA GLY A 172 6.17 -29.85 -2.46
C GLY A 172 5.70 -28.40 -2.39
N LEU A 173 4.37 -28.24 -2.35
CA LEU A 173 3.74 -26.93 -2.28
C LEU A 173 3.87 -26.34 -0.87
N PRO A 174 4.21 -25.04 -0.74
CA PRO A 174 4.31 -24.39 0.55
C PRO A 174 2.93 -24.23 1.20
N ILE A 175 2.96 -24.12 2.53
CA ILE A 175 1.86 -23.64 3.36
C ILE A 175 2.27 -22.27 3.89
N GLY A 176 1.58 -21.22 3.47
CA GLY A 176 1.83 -19.87 3.95
C GLY A 176 1.52 -19.70 5.45
N LEU A 177 2.37 -18.96 6.15
CA LEU A 177 2.26 -18.70 7.59
C LEU A 177 2.04 -17.22 7.94
N LEU A 178 2.13 -16.31 6.97
CA LEU A 178 1.93 -14.89 7.24
C LEU A 178 0.45 -14.58 7.50
N ASN A 179 0.19 -13.76 8.53
CA ASN A 179 -1.16 -13.32 8.88
C ASN A 179 -1.68 -12.18 7.99
N ALA A 180 -0.82 -11.62 7.14
CA ALA A 180 -1.12 -10.42 6.38
C ALA A 180 -2.30 -10.65 5.43
N LYS A 181 -3.30 -9.78 5.55
CA LYS A 181 -4.52 -9.80 4.74
C LYS A 181 -4.31 -9.22 3.35
N ALA A 182 -3.31 -8.36 3.18
CA ALA A 182 -2.95 -7.76 1.91
C ALA A 182 -1.44 -7.47 1.82
N GLY A 183 -0.88 -7.69 0.64
CA GLY A 183 0.48 -7.30 0.26
C GLY A 183 0.42 -6.21 -0.82
N LEU A 184 0.98 -5.03 -0.55
CA LEU A 184 1.06 -3.93 -1.51
C LEU A 184 2.50 -3.67 -1.92
N VAL A 185 2.72 -3.34 -3.20
CA VAL A 185 4.04 -2.96 -3.68
C VAL A 185 3.97 -1.64 -4.43
N PHE A 186 4.83 -0.71 -4.06
CA PHE A 186 5.05 0.53 -4.78
C PHE A 186 6.43 0.51 -5.42
N ASN A 187 6.45 0.55 -6.74
CA ASN A 187 7.67 0.58 -7.52
C ASN A 187 7.87 1.87 -8.28
N THR A 188 9.12 2.16 -8.59
CA THR A 188 9.48 3.21 -9.55
C THR A 188 10.34 2.66 -10.67
N SER A 189 10.13 3.11 -11.90
CA SER A 189 10.98 2.73 -13.04
C SER A 189 11.19 3.90 -14.01
N ASN A 190 12.27 3.80 -14.81
CA ASN A 190 12.47 4.67 -15.97
C ASN A 190 12.06 3.98 -17.29
N THR A 191 11.72 2.70 -17.25
CA THR A 191 11.19 1.99 -18.42
C THR A 191 9.73 2.38 -18.63
N PRO A 192 9.33 2.85 -19.83
CA PRO A 192 7.92 3.07 -20.15
C PRO A 192 7.09 1.79 -20.05
N GLU A 193 5.83 1.91 -19.65
CA GLU A 193 4.91 0.78 -19.43
C GLU A 193 4.89 -0.22 -20.58
N ARG A 194 4.69 0.30 -21.79
CA ARG A 194 4.60 -0.52 -23.00
C ARG A 194 5.80 -1.46 -23.14
N ARG A 195 7.01 -0.95 -22.91
CA ARG A 195 8.24 -1.75 -23.00
C ARG A 195 8.34 -2.76 -21.86
N GLU A 196 7.99 -2.36 -20.64
CA GLU A 196 8.01 -3.25 -19.47
C GLU A 196 7.11 -4.47 -19.69
N VAL A 197 5.90 -4.24 -20.21
CA VAL A 197 4.91 -5.29 -20.46
C VAL A 197 5.26 -6.10 -21.71
N GLU A 198 5.46 -5.47 -22.86
CA GLU A 198 5.62 -6.18 -24.15
C GLU A 198 6.98 -6.89 -24.27
N THR A 199 8.05 -6.33 -23.68
CA THR A 199 9.41 -6.90 -23.83
C THR A 199 9.80 -7.81 -22.67
N PHE A 200 9.49 -7.40 -21.43
CA PHE A 200 9.97 -8.11 -20.24
C PHE A 200 8.88 -8.95 -19.56
N GLY A 201 7.60 -8.74 -19.91
CA GLY A 201 6.48 -9.46 -19.31
C GLY A 201 6.24 -9.08 -17.84
N ASP A 202 6.67 -7.89 -17.42
CA ASP A 202 6.52 -7.36 -16.06
C ASP A 202 7.00 -8.35 -14.96
N PRO A 203 8.31 -8.63 -14.89
CA PRO A 203 8.86 -9.68 -14.02
C PRO A 203 8.59 -9.43 -12.54
N LEU A 204 8.55 -8.17 -12.11
CA LEU A 204 8.26 -7.80 -10.72
C LEU A 204 6.83 -8.19 -10.31
N ASN A 205 5.88 -8.28 -11.25
CA ASN A 205 4.52 -8.65 -10.92
C ASN A 205 4.50 -10.09 -10.44
N ARG A 206 5.12 -10.98 -11.23
CA ARG A 206 5.20 -12.40 -10.91
C ARG A 206 6.06 -12.66 -9.69
N LEU A 207 7.18 -11.94 -9.56
CA LEU A 207 8.04 -12.07 -8.38
C LEU A 207 7.28 -11.78 -7.09
N TRP A 208 6.63 -10.62 -6.99
CA TRP A 208 5.95 -10.25 -5.75
C TRP A 208 4.66 -11.02 -5.54
N LYS A 209 3.82 -11.13 -6.57
CA LYS A 209 2.52 -11.80 -6.46
C LYS A 209 2.70 -13.30 -6.26
N ASP A 210 3.33 -13.97 -7.21
CA ASP A 210 3.32 -15.43 -7.29
C ASP A 210 4.44 -16.04 -6.43
N CYS A 211 5.67 -15.50 -6.55
CA CYS A 211 6.83 -16.13 -5.93
C CYS A 211 7.04 -15.76 -4.45
N ILE A 212 6.51 -14.62 -4.00
CA ILE A 212 6.73 -14.13 -2.64
C ILE A 212 5.42 -14.15 -1.84
N PHE A 213 4.42 -13.35 -2.21
CA PHE A 213 3.23 -13.18 -1.40
C PHE A 213 2.33 -14.42 -1.41
N ASP A 214 1.98 -14.96 -2.57
CA ASP A 214 1.15 -16.17 -2.67
C ASP A 214 1.86 -17.37 -2.03
N PHE A 215 3.18 -17.50 -2.26
CA PHE A 215 4.03 -18.52 -1.61
C PHE A 215 3.97 -18.45 -0.08
N CYS A 216 3.88 -17.25 0.49
CA CYS A 216 3.78 -17.02 1.94
C CYS A 216 2.33 -16.94 2.47
N GLY A 217 1.32 -17.20 1.63
CA GLY A 217 -0.10 -17.22 2.00
C GLY A 217 -0.84 -15.89 1.91
N VAL A 218 -0.22 -14.86 1.33
CA VAL A 218 -0.82 -13.53 1.16
C VAL A 218 -1.41 -13.42 -0.24
N SER A 219 -2.69 -13.77 -0.38
CA SER A 219 -3.35 -13.89 -1.69
C SER A 219 -3.96 -12.59 -2.23
N VAL A 220 -4.25 -11.62 -1.36
CA VAL A 220 -4.67 -10.28 -1.78
C VAL A 220 -3.42 -9.46 -2.05
N PHE A 221 -3.23 -9.11 -3.31
CA PHE A 221 -2.05 -8.41 -3.79
C PHE A 221 -2.43 -7.30 -4.76
N ASP A 222 -1.83 -6.13 -4.58
CA ASP A 222 -1.87 -5.07 -5.59
C ASP A 222 -0.53 -4.33 -5.66
N ARG A 223 -0.26 -3.72 -6.81
CA ARG A 223 1.01 -3.05 -7.06
C ARG A 223 0.84 -1.91 -8.06
N ILE A 224 1.46 -0.79 -7.74
CA ILE A 224 1.64 0.32 -8.67
C ILE A 224 3.12 0.49 -8.99
N MET A 225 3.43 0.64 -10.29
CA MET A 225 4.76 1.06 -10.72
C MET A 225 4.69 2.44 -11.36
N PHE A 226 5.22 3.44 -10.66
CA PHE A 226 5.31 4.82 -11.14
C PHE A 226 6.46 4.97 -12.15
N ARG A 227 6.13 5.44 -13.36
CA ARG A 227 7.04 5.51 -14.51
C ARG A 227 6.58 6.61 -15.47
N VAL A 228 7.45 7.35 -16.15
CA VAL A 228 8.92 7.34 -16.14
C VAL A 228 9.45 8.41 -15.17
N VAL A 229 10.16 8.02 -14.12
CA VAL A 229 10.54 8.97 -13.06
C VAL A 229 11.51 10.05 -13.54
N ALA A 230 12.48 9.71 -14.40
CA ALA A 230 13.50 10.64 -14.89
C ALA A 230 12.93 11.90 -15.57
N TYR A 231 11.76 11.81 -16.19
CA TYR A 231 11.12 12.91 -16.92
C TYR A 231 9.82 13.42 -16.27
N SER A 232 9.44 12.86 -15.13
CA SER A 232 8.24 13.27 -14.40
C SER A 232 8.37 14.68 -13.82
N SER A 233 7.29 15.45 -13.98
CA SER A 233 7.09 16.76 -13.38
C SER A 233 6.74 16.67 -11.89
N CYS A 234 6.76 17.81 -11.19
CA CYS A 234 6.31 17.89 -9.80
C CYS A 234 4.82 17.52 -9.66
N THR A 235 3.98 17.95 -10.60
CA THR A 235 2.54 17.65 -10.61
C THR A 235 2.29 16.15 -10.76
N GLU A 236 2.94 15.50 -11.72
CA GLU A 236 2.81 14.04 -11.90
C GLU A 236 3.25 13.27 -10.65
N ARG A 237 4.34 13.71 -10.01
CA ARG A 237 4.81 13.09 -8.76
C ARG A 237 3.82 13.28 -7.62
N GLU A 238 3.20 14.45 -7.51
CA GLU A 238 2.16 14.70 -6.51
C GLU A 238 0.91 13.83 -6.74
N GLU A 239 0.48 13.68 -8.00
CA GLU A 239 -0.59 12.76 -8.37
C GLU A 239 -0.26 11.30 -8.01
N TRP A 240 0.98 10.87 -8.24
CA TRP A 240 1.44 9.53 -7.86
C TRP A 240 1.45 9.31 -6.35
N LEU A 241 1.83 10.32 -5.55
CA LEU A 241 1.73 10.23 -4.09
C LEU A 241 0.26 10.13 -3.65
N ASN A 242 -0.65 10.85 -4.29
CA ASN A 242 -2.09 10.74 -4.03
C ASN A 242 -2.65 9.36 -4.41
N GLN A 243 -2.15 8.75 -5.50
CA GLN A 243 -2.49 7.38 -5.87
C GLN A 243 -2.00 6.37 -4.82
N ALA A 244 -0.76 6.52 -4.33
CA ALA A 244 -0.23 5.66 -3.27
C ALA A 244 -1.08 5.74 -1.99
N ARG A 245 -1.42 6.96 -1.56
CA ARG A 245 -2.33 7.21 -0.43
C ARG A 245 -3.72 6.60 -0.66
N SER A 246 -4.29 6.77 -1.86
CA SER A 246 -5.62 6.23 -2.18
C SER A 246 -5.64 4.70 -2.12
N MET A 247 -4.58 4.05 -2.62
CA MET A 247 -4.43 2.59 -2.52
C MET A 247 -4.31 2.16 -1.05
N VAL A 248 -3.52 2.85 -0.24
CA VAL A 248 -3.44 2.58 1.21
C VAL A 248 -4.82 2.69 1.87
N ASN A 249 -5.54 3.79 1.67
CA ASN A 249 -6.87 3.99 2.24
C ASN A 249 -7.90 2.96 1.78
N HIS A 250 -7.70 2.37 0.59
CA HIS A 250 -8.60 1.33 0.09
C HIS A 250 -8.41 -0.01 0.84
N TYR A 251 -7.16 -0.42 1.03
CA TYR A 251 -6.82 -1.69 1.68
C TYR A 251 -6.78 -1.62 3.20
N PHE A 252 -6.47 -0.44 3.73
CA PHE A 252 -6.27 -0.15 5.14
C PHE A 252 -7.03 1.14 5.50
N PRO A 253 -8.39 1.11 5.49
CA PRO A 253 -9.22 2.28 5.76
C PRO A 253 -9.21 2.69 7.23
#